data_AF-A0A7R9QXF6-F1
#
_entry.id   AF-A0A7R9QXF6-F1
#
_cell.length_a   1.000
_cell.length_b   1.000
_cell.length_c   1.000
_cell.angle_alpha   90.00
_cell.angle_beta   90.00
_cell.angle_gamma   90.00
#
_symmetry.space_group_name_H-M   'P 1'
#
loop_
_entity.id
_entity.type
_entity.pdbx_description
1 polymer ?
#
loop_
_entity_poly.entity_id
_entity_poly.type
_entity_poly.pdbx_seq_one_letter_code
_entity_poly.pdbx_strand_id
1 'polypeptide(L)'
;MSSKYSQRMARLSQKIFGQYRRPPMPPDIQRHRTRAVYARHAFATLHHRNEAVIARMSSLPLDLDCQRNPLYYPPHPQVYVLINRLREMGLFRDEHLDFKEEMVRQKILRGKRIFAKYSDKSGDK
;
A
#
# COMPACT_ATOMS: atom_id res chain seq x y z
N MET A 1 42.49 -11.59 -2.86
CA MET A 1 42.42 -10.88 -1.56
C MET A 1 42.53 -9.39 -1.84
N SER A 2 41.65 -8.54 -1.29
CA SER A 2 41.79 -7.09 -1.47
C SER A 2 42.91 -6.54 -0.57
N SER A 3 43.56 -5.46 -1.00
CA SER A 3 44.59 -4.77 -0.20
C SER A 3 43.99 -4.18 1.09
N LYS A 4 44.80 -4.05 2.15
CA LYS A 4 44.41 -3.35 3.39
C LYS A 4 44.01 -1.89 3.11
N TYR A 5 44.70 -1.24 2.16
CA TYR A 5 44.37 0.12 1.72
C TYR A 5 42.95 0.19 1.15
N SER A 6 42.60 -0.71 0.24
CA SER A 6 41.27 -0.70 -0.40
C SER A 6 40.15 -0.95 0.62
N GLN A 7 40.37 -1.80 1.63
CA GLN A 7 39.38 -2.01 2.71
C GLN A 7 39.19 -0.77 3.59
N ARG A 8 40.26 -0.02 3.85
CA ARG A 8 40.17 1.25 4.61
C ARG A 8 39.46 2.31 3.80
N MET A 9 39.75 2.42 2.50
CA MET A 9 39.07 3.35 1.60
C MET A 9 37.59 3.01 1.46
N ALA A 10 37.22 1.74 1.30
CA ALA A 10 35.82 1.30 1.26
C ALA A 10 35.05 1.63 2.56
N ARG A 11 35.70 1.52 3.72
CA ARG A 11 35.10 1.93 5.00
C ARG A 11 34.90 3.45 5.08
N LEU A 12 35.89 4.21 4.61
CA LEU A 12 35.83 5.66 4.59
C LEU A 12 34.70 6.15 3.69
N SER A 13 34.61 5.62 2.46
CA SER A 13 33.55 5.99 1.52
C SER A 13 32.17 5.67 2.06
N GLN A 14 31.96 4.48 2.64
CA GLN A 14 30.69 4.11 3.26
C GLN A 14 30.29 5.07 4.39
N LYS A 15 31.25 5.52 5.20
CA LYS A 15 31.00 6.49 6.27
C LYS A 15 30.65 7.88 5.72
N ILE A 16 31.37 8.34 4.70
CA ILE A 16 31.14 9.65 4.07
C ILE A 16 29.76 9.70 3.41
N PHE A 17 29.38 8.64 2.68
CA PHE A 17 28.13 8.58 1.93
C PHE A 17 26.96 7.98 2.71
N GLY A 18 27.13 7.69 4.01
CA GLY A 18 26.06 7.11 4.84
C GLY A 18 25.57 5.74 4.39
N GLN A 19 26.39 4.99 3.64
CA GLN A 19 26.04 3.65 3.16
C GLN A 19 26.18 2.63 4.30
N TYR A 20 25.39 1.56 4.21
CA TYR A 20 25.51 0.47 5.16
C TYR A 20 26.89 -0.20 5.10
N ARG A 21 27.45 -0.42 6.28
CA ARG A 21 28.76 -1.04 6.47
C ARG A 21 28.59 -2.39 7.11
N ARG A 22 29.06 -3.44 6.42
CA ARG A 22 29.25 -4.76 7.02
C ARG A 22 30.47 -4.74 7.97
N PRO A 23 30.31 -5.00 9.28
CA PRO A 23 31.45 -5.13 10.18
C PRO A 23 32.33 -6.32 9.79
N PRO A 24 33.64 -6.29 10.09
CA PRO A 24 34.46 -7.49 9.95
C PRO A 24 33.93 -8.59 10.87
N MET A 25 34.02 -9.84 10.43
CA MET A 25 33.61 -11.00 11.25
C MET A 25 34.39 -11.01 12.57
N PRO A 26 33.78 -11.33 13.72
CA PRO A 26 34.47 -11.39 15.01
C PRO A 26 35.68 -12.34 14.96
N PRO A 27 36.81 -12.00 15.62
CA PRO A 27 38.03 -12.80 15.59
C PRO A 27 37.83 -14.25 16.03
N ASP A 28 36.98 -14.49 17.03
CA ASP A 28 36.71 -15.81 17.59
C ASP A 28 36.10 -16.76 16.54
N ILE A 29 35.16 -16.21 15.76
CA ILE A 29 34.50 -16.90 14.66
C ILE A 29 35.45 -17.07 13.46
N GLN A 30 36.35 -16.11 13.22
CA GLN A 30 37.35 -16.19 12.15
C GLN A 30 38.42 -17.28 12.41
N ARG A 31 38.88 -17.42 13.66
CA ARG A 31 39.93 -18.37 14.04
C ARG A 31 39.46 -19.83 14.02
N HIS A 32 38.24 -20.10 14.49
CA HIS A 32 37.73 -21.46 14.62
C HIS A 32 36.90 -21.91 13.40
N ARG A 33 37.57 -22.33 12.32
CA ARG A 33 36.88 -22.71 11.06
C ARG A 33 35.86 -23.85 11.19
N THR A 34 36.18 -24.89 11.95
CA THR A 34 35.37 -26.11 12.07
C THR A 34 34.38 -26.06 13.23
N ARG A 35 34.76 -25.46 14.37
CA ARG A 35 33.90 -25.36 15.57
C ARG A 35 32.86 -24.24 15.48
N ALA A 36 33.10 -23.18 14.70
CA ALA A 36 32.23 -22.01 14.64
C ALA A 36 31.35 -21.93 13.37
N VAL A 37 31.07 -23.06 12.71
CA VAL A 37 30.29 -23.10 11.45
C VAL A 37 28.93 -22.42 11.61
N TYR A 38 28.18 -22.75 12.67
CA TYR A 38 26.88 -22.14 12.95
C TYR A 38 26.98 -20.63 13.20
N ALA A 39 27.97 -20.18 13.95
CA ALA A 39 28.18 -18.76 14.24
C ALA A 39 28.56 -17.96 12.98
N ARG A 40 29.34 -18.55 12.06
CA ARG A 40 29.64 -17.96 10.75
C ARG A 40 28.40 -17.80 9.89
N HIS A 41 27.60 -18.86 9.82
CA HIS A 41 26.37 -18.87 9.05
C HIS A 41 25.40 -17.82 9.61
N ALA A 42 25.21 -17.77 10.93
CA ALA A 42 24.39 -16.76 11.60
C ALA A 42 24.89 -15.33 11.32
N PHE A 43 26.21 -15.10 11.37
CA PHE A 43 26.78 -13.79 11.05
C PHE A 43 26.53 -13.39 9.59
N ALA A 44 26.69 -14.33 8.65
CA ALA A 44 26.45 -14.06 7.23
C ALA A 44 24.96 -13.79 6.95
N THR A 45 24.06 -14.58 7.54
CA THR A 45 22.61 -14.43 7.34
C THR A 45 22.08 -13.13 7.94
N LEU A 46 22.59 -12.71 9.10
CA LEU A 46 22.24 -11.43 9.72
C LEU A 46 22.52 -10.26 8.76
N HIS A 47 23.71 -10.22 8.16
CA HIS A 47 24.07 -9.12 7.27
C HIS A 47 23.32 -9.16 5.94
N HIS A 48 23.05 -10.36 5.41
CA HIS A 48 22.19 -10.51 4.23
C HIS A 48 20.78 -9.98 4.50
N ARG A 49 20.21 -10.26 5.69
CA ARG A 49 18.90 -9.71 6.09
C ARG A 49 18.93 -8.19 6.19
N ASN A 50 19.98 -7.62 6.79
CA ASN A 50 20.12 -6.16 6.88
C ASN A 50 20.20 -5.52 5.48
N GLU A 51 21.01 -6.07 4.58
CA GLU A 51 21.11 -5.59 3.19
C GLU A 51 19.77 -5.68 2.46
N ALA A 52 19.02 -6.77 2.64
CA ALA A 52 17.69 -6.93 2.07
C ALA A 52 16.68 -5.88 2.60
N VAL A 53 16.77 -5.54 3.89
CA VAL A 53 15.94 -4.47 4.49
C VAL A 53 16.32 -3.11 3.91
N ILE A 54 17.62 -2.82 3.79
CA ILE A 54 18.11 -1.58 3.18
C ILE A 54 17.63 -1.46 1.73
N ALA A 55 17.75 -2.54 0.95
CA ALA A 55 17.27 -2.58 -0.42
C ALA A 55 15.76 -2.29 -0.47
N ARG A 56 14.98 -2.94 0.39
CA ARG A 56 13.52 -2.72 0.50
C ARG A 56 13.18 -1.27 0.87
N MET A 57 13.92 -0.66 1.79
CA MET A 57 13.70 0.73 2.21
C MET A 57 14.20 1.75 1.19
N SER A 58 15.20 1.40 0.39
CA SER A 58 15.69 2.24 -0.70
C SER A 58 14.74 2.25 -1.91
N SER A 59 13.98 1.16 -2.11
CA SER A 59 12.95 1.08 -3.14
C SER A 59 11.61 1.65 -2.65
N LEU A 60 10.79 2.15 -3.59
CA LEU A 60 9.41 2.52 -3.29
C LEU A 60 8.60 1.26 -2.88
N PRO A 61 7.76 1.33 -1.83
CA PRO A 61 6.88 0.22 -1.49
C PRO A 61 5.87 -0.05 -2.63
N LEU A 62 5.45 -1.30 -2.76
CA LEU A 62 4.60 -1.77 -3.87
C LEU A 62 3.28 -1.00 -3.98
N ASP A 63 2.65 -0.67 -2.86
CA ASP A 63 1.36 0.01 -2.84
C ASP A 63 1.46 1.46 -3.37
N LEU A 64 2.64 2.06 -3.34
CA LEU A 64 2.87 3.42 -3.85
C LEU A 64 3.43 3.43 -5.27
N ASP A 65 3.87 2.27 -5.78
CA ASP A 65 4.44 2.16 -7.11
C ASP A 65 3.34 2.29 -8.16
N CYS A 66 3.27 3.46 -8.83
CA CYS A 66 2.25 3.73 -9.83
C CYS A 66 2.33 2.83 -11.07
N GLN A 67 3.48 2.19 -11.32
CA GLN A 67 3.64 1.25 -12.43
C GLN A 67 3.15 -0.16 -12.06
N ARG A 68 3.24 -0.54 -10.78
CA ARG A 68 2.89 -1.88 -10.29
C ARG A 68 1.55 -1.96 -9.57
N ASN A 69 1.15 -0.91 -8.87
CA ASN A 69 -0.16 -0.75 -8.29
C ASN A 69 -1.01 0.12 -9.21
N PRO A 70 -1.65 -0.46 -10.24
CA PRO A 70 -2.69 0.26 -10.94
C PRO A 70 -3.78 0.55 -9.90
N LEU A 71 -4.18 1.82 -9.76
CA LEU A 71 -5.38 2.21 -9.03
C LEU A 71 -6.58 1.52 -9.69
N TYR A 72 -6.80 0.25 -9.33
CA TYR A 72 -7.51 -0.73 -10.14
C TYR A 72 -8.96 -0.31 -10.35
N TYR A 73 -9.57 0.23 -9.30
CA TYR A 73 -10.89 0.82 -9.39
C TYR A 73 -10.80 2.33 -9.55
N PRO A 74 -11.57 2.91 -10.49
CA PRO A 74 -11.70 4.35 -10.55
C PRO A 74 -12.44 4.88 -9.31
N PRO A 75 -12.32 6.18 -9.03
CA PRO A 75 -13.01 6.85 -7.92
C PRO A 75 -14.53 6.96 -8.19
N HIS A 76 -15.26 5.83 -8.11
CA HIS A 76 -16.69 5.75 -8.39
C HIS A 76 -17.56 6.71 -7.55
N PRO A 77 -17.36 6.88 -6.23
CA PRO A 77 -18.14 7.83 -5.44
C PRO A 77 -18.02 9.26 -5.96
N GLN A 78 -16.82 9.67 -6.37
CA GLN A 78 -16.55 11.00 -6.90
C GLN A 78 -17.25 11.20 -8.25
N VAL A 79 -17.17 10.21 -9.13
CA VAL A 79 -17.86 10.24 -10.44
C VAL A 79 -19.38 10.28 -10.25
N TYR A 80 -19.92 9.46 -9.35
CA TYR A 80 -21.35 9.43 -9.04
C TYR A 80 -21.86 10.80 -8.55
N VAL A 81 -21.15 11.39 -7.58
CA VAL A 81 -21.50 12.72 -7.05
C VAL A 81 -21.41 13.79 -8.13
N LEU A 82 -20.36 13.75 -8.97
CA LEU A 82 -20.19 14.68 -10.07
C LEU A 82 -21.37 14.61 -11.04
N ILE A 83 -21.70 13.40 -11.52
CA ILE A 83 -22.76 13.18 -12.51
C ILE A 83 -24.12 13.64 -11.97
N ASN A 84 -24.43 13.35 -10.70
CA ASN A 84 -25.67 13.82 -10.07
C ASN A 84 -25.75 15.35 -10.00
N ARG A 85 -24.65 16.02 -9.60
CA ARG A 85 -24.60 17.49 -9.58
C ARG A 85 -24.79 18.08 -10.98
N LEU A 86 -24.20 17.46 -12.00
CA LEU A 86 -24.40 17.88 -13.39
C LEU A 86 -25.87 17.72 -13.82
N ARG A 87 -26.54 16.66 -13.37
CA ARG A 87 -27.97 16.44 -13.59
C ARG A 87 -28.82 17.49 -12.89
N GLU A 88 -28.52 17.80 -11.63
CA GLU A 88 -29.19 18.86 -10.86
C GLU A 88 -29.06 20.23 -11.53
N MET A 89 -27.90 20.52 -12.11
CA MET A 89 -27.67 21.76 -12.89
C MET A 89 -28.29 21.73 -14.29
N GLY A 90 -28.87 20.61 -14.73
CA GLY A 90 -29.42 20.45 -16.07
C GLY A 90 -28.37 20.30 -17.18
N LEU A 91 -27.09 20.12 -16.83
CA LEU A 91 -26.00 19.95 -17.80
C LEU A 91 -25.86 18.50 -18.28
N PHE A 92 -26.40 17.53 -17.52
CA PHE A 92 -26.36 16.12 -17.84
C PHE A 92 -27.74 15.46 -17.74
N ARG A 93 -28.07 14.58 -18.68
CA ARG A 93 -29.30 13.78 -18.68
C ARG A 93 -28.97 12.32 -18.38
N ASP A 94 -29.44 11.81 -17.23
CA ASP A 94 -29.24 10.42 -16.81
C ASP A 94 -30.50 9.57 -17.08
N GLU A 95 -30.58 8.97 -18.26
CA GLU A 95 -31.72 8.16 -18.69
C GLU A 95 -32.01 6.97 -17.76
N HIS A 96 -30.96 6.39 -17.16
CA HIS A 96 -31.10 5.25 -16.27
C HIS A 96 -31.79 5.66 -14.96
N LEU A 97 -31.37 6.79 -14.39
CA LEU A 97 -31.97 7.32 -13.17
C LEU A 97 -33.39 7.84 -13.42
N ASP A 98 -33.63 8.46 -14.58
CA ASP A 98 -34.98 8.86 -15.01
C ASP A 98 -35.95 7.67 -15.07
N PHE A 99 -35.51 6.57 -15.68
CA PHE A 99 -36.32 5.36 -15.76
C PHE A 99 -36.62 4.79 -14.37
N LYS A 100 -35.61 4.80 -13.48
CA LYS A 100 -35.78 4.32 -12.10
C LYS A 100 -36.79 5.18 -11.32
N GLU A 101 -36.73 6.49 -11.47
CA GLU A 101 -37.68 7.44 -10.84
C GLU A 101 -39.10 7.23 -11.37
N GLU A 102 -39.26 7.04 -12.68
CA GLU A 102 -40.57 6.78 -13.29
C GLU A 102 -41.15 5.43 -12.83
N MET A 103 -40.32 4.39 -12.72
CA MET A 103 -40.75 3.10 -12.16
C MET A 103 -41.17 3.22 -10.69
N VAL A 104 -40.48 4.05 -9.90
CA VAL A 104 -40.86 4.32 -8.51
C VAL A 104 -42.19 5.08 -8.45
N ARG A 105 -42.37 6.11 -9.29
CA ARG A 105 -43.63 6.85 -9.41
C ARG A 105 -44.80 5.92 -9.71
N GLN A 106 -44.66 5.04 -10.69
CA GLN A 106 -45.72 4.07 -11.03
C GLN A 106 -46.00 3.08 -9.90
N LYS A 107 -44.98 2.62 -9.18
CA LYS A 107 -45.18 1.76 -7.99
C LYS A 107 -45.98 2.46 -6.90
N ILE A 108 -45.72 3.75 -6.65
CA ILE A 108 -46.47 4.55 -5.67
C ILE A 108 -47.94 4.69 -6.09
N LEU A 109 -48.19 4.99 -7.37
CA LEU A 109 -49.56 5.08 -7.92
C LEU A 109 -50.33 3.76 -7.79
N ARG A 110 -49.64 2.63 -7.91
CA ARG A 110 -50.20 1.29 -7.69
C ARG A 110 -50.37 0.95 -6.19
N GLY A 111 -50.05 1.85 -5.27
CA GLY A 111 -50.07 1.63 -3.83
C GLY A 111 -48.94 0.75 -3.30
N LYS A 112 -47.98 0.34 -4.15
CA LYS A 112 -46.82 -0.48 -3.78
C LYS A 112 -45.65 0.39 -3.33
N ARG A 113 -45.92 1.37 -2.47
CA ARG A 113 -44.87 2.20 -1.88
C ARG A 113 -44.00 1.33 -0.97
N ILE A 114 -42.69 1.51 -1.08
CA ILE A 114 -41.75 0.90 -0.12
C ILE A 114 -41.99 1.61 1.22
N PHE A 115 -42.50 0.89 2.21
CA PHE A 115 -42.59 1.40 3.58
C PHE A 115 -41.17 1.60 4.12
N ALA A 116 -40.88 2.78 4.64
CA ALA A 116 -39.59 3.07 5.24
C ALA A 116 -39.42 2.21 6.49
N LYS A 117 -38.28 1.51 6.62
CA LYS A 117 -38.04 0.56 7.72
C LYS A 117 -37.88 1.20 9.12
N TYR A 118 -38.10 2.51 9.27
CA TYR A 118 -37.83 3.27 10.51
C TYR A 118 -38.89 4.32 10.89
N SER A 119 -40.09 4.37 10.26
CA SER A 119 -41.09 5.42 10.54
C SER A 119 -42.08 5.16 11.69
N ASP A 120 -42.15 3.96 12.26
CA ASP A 120 -43.29 3.57 13.10
C ASP A 120 -42.96 3.45 14.61
N LYS A 121 -42.05 4.29 15.14
CA LYS A 121 -41.67 4.29 16.58
C LYS A 121 -42.08 5.53 17.39
N SER A 122 -42.89 6.43 16.83
CA SER A 122 -43.60 7.45 17.60
C SER A 122 -45.03 6.97 17.83
N GLY A 123 -45.19 6.05 18.79
CA GLY A 123 -46.49 5.71 19.33
C GLY A 123 -47.02 6.90 20.11
N ASP A 124 -48.25 7.31 19.77
CA ASP A 124 -49.12 8.12 20.61
C ASP A 124 -49.11 7.55 22.04
N LYS A 125 -48.70 8.39 22.99
CA LYS A 125 -48.93 8.21 24.43
C LYS A 125 -49.72 9.41 24.90
#